data_AF-L1JBU4-F1
#
_entry.id   AF-L1JBU4-F1
#
_cell.length_a   1.000
_cell.length_b   1.000
_cell.length_c   1.000
_cell.angle_alpha   90.00
_cell.angle_beta   90.00
_cell.angle_gamma   90.00
#
_symmetry.space_group_name_H-M   'P 1'
#
loop_
_entity.id
_entity.type
_entity.pdbx_description
1 polymer ?
#
loop_
_entity_poly.entity_id
_entity_poly.type
_entity_poly.pdbx_seq_one_letter_code
_entity_poly.pdbx_strand_id
1 'polypeptide(L)'
;MWLFGAPRANEHGTSTDPYTCISSAVLRACTPGVGRDVIEVALLEMEPYMEEQKYIAECLKHMKCRIKDFEPMVQKSGLEFLNFCMSKFGRTFRVEVHRKVLSRVLKFAQPKFKYPKTICDLSKKLIVDWAEKYGAEATEFASAARALGWVGATGGVVPPAMNPSIASGYIEQSPTVPPTQQFDA
;
A
#
# COMPACT_ATOMS: atom_id res chain seq x y z
N MET A 1 -9.32 26.98 31.40
CA MET A 1 -7.93 26.45 31.52
C MET A 1 -8.07 24.93 31.61
N TRP A 2 -7.95 24.21 30.49
CA TRP A 2 -8.20 22.77 30.44
C TRP A 2 -6.87 22.04 30.62
N LEU A 3 -6.69 21.39 31.77
CA LEU A 3 -5.56 20.51 32.05
C LEU A 3 -5.81 19.20 31.30
N PHE A 4 -5.10 18.98 30.20
CA PHE A 4 -4.98 17.66 29.59
C PHE A 4 -4.24 16.76 30.59
N GLY A 5 -4.94 15.76 31.13
CA GLY A 5 -4.35 14.74 31.99
C GLY A 5 -3.25 14.00 31.23
N ALA A 6 -2.03 14.02 31.76
CA ALA A 6 -0.93 13.25 31.24
C ALA A 6 -1.30 11.75 31.28
N PRO A 7 -1.06 10.98 30.19
CA PRO A 7 -1.35 9.56 30.18
C PRO A 7 -0.51 8.85 31.24
N ARG A 8 -1.15 8.01 32.07
CA ARG A 8 -0.46 7.12 33.00
C ARG A 8 0.28 6.05 32.17
N ALA A 9 1.60 6.05 32.27
CA ALA A 9 2.42 4.94 31.81
C ALA A 9 2.36 3.80 32.84
N ASN A 10 2.31 2.55 32.38
CA ASN A 10 2.53 1.39 33.25
C ASN A 10 4.03 1.20 33.56
N GLU A 11 4.37 0.22 34.39
CA GLU A 11 5.74 -0.12 34.83
C GLU A 11 6.72 -0.47 33.69
N HIS A 12 6.22 -0.55 32.45
CA HIS A 12 6.99 -0.77 31.22
C HIS A 12 7.03 0.45 30.29
N GLY A 13 6.56 1.62 30.74
CA GLY A 13 6.59 2.86 29.97
C GLY A 13 5.57 2.93 28.84
N THR A 14 4.60 2.01 28.77
CA THR A 14 3.55 2.03 27.75
C THR A 14 2.31 2.76 28.24
N SER A 15 1.77 3.64 27.39
CA SER A 15 0.57 4.43 27.65
C SER A 15 -0.66 3.51 27.78
N THR A 16 -1.50 3.73 28.80
CA THR A 16 -2.79 3.02 28.94
C THR A 16 -3.85 3.48 27.94
N ASP A 17 -3.62 4.60 27.25
CA ASP A 17 -4.52 5.10 26.21
C ASP A 17 -4.32 4.34 24.88
N PRO A 18 -5.36 3.66 24.34
CA PRO A 18 -5.26 2.87 23.11
C PRO A 18 -4.79 3.67 21.90
N TYR A 19 -5.19 4.95 21.78
CA TYR A 19 -4.80 5.79 20.65
C TYR A 19 -3.30 6.09 20.65
N THR A 20 -2.76 6.42 21.83
CA THR A 20 -1.33 6.65 22.03
C THR A 20 -0.53 5.37 21.81
N CYS A 21 -1.02 4.23 22.30
CA CYS A 21 -0.42 2.92 22.08
C CYS A 21 -0.29 2.63 20.57
N ILE A 22 -1.41 2.69 19.84
CA ILE A 22 -1.46 2.48 18.37
C ILE A 22 -0.53 3.46 17.65
N SER A 23 -0.61 4.75 17.95
CA SER A 23 0.24 5.77 17.30
C SER A 23 1.72 5.48 17.50
N SER A 24 2.12 5.14 18.73
CA SER A 24 3.52 4.84 19.06
C SER A 24 4.01 3.55 18.38
N ALA A 25 3.18 2.50 18.35
CA ALA A 25 3.48 1.23 17.70
C ALA A 25 3.68 1.42 16.19
N VAL A 26 2.78 2.16 15.53
CA VAL A 26 2.89 2.49 14.10
C VAL A 26 4.17 3.28 13.81
N LEU A 27 4.48 4.30 14.61
CA LEU A 27 5.68 5.12 14.42
C LEU A 27 6.96 4.28 14.55
N ARG A 28 7.05 3.43 15.58
CA ARG A 28 8.21 2.54 15.78
C ARG A 28 8.35 1.57 14.61
N ALA A 29 7.29 0.86 14.24
CA ALA A 29 7.34 -0.13 13.17
C ALA A 29 7.57 0.45 11.77
N CYS A 30 7.21 1.73 11.55
CA CYS A 30 7.45 2.45 10.30
C CYS A 30 8.75 3.28 10.33
N THR A 31 9.67 2.98 11.26
CA THR A 31 11.00 3.59 11.29
C THR A 31 11.94 2.81 10.35
N PRO A 32 12.65 3.47 9.41
CA PRO A 32 13.56 2.76 8.52
C PRO A 32 14.64 1.98 9.28
N GLY A 33 14.85 0.73 8.88
CA GLY A 33 15.91 -0.12 9.45
C GLY A 33 15.57 -0.83 10.75
N VAL A 34 14.33 -0.75 11.25
CA VAL A 34 13.92 -1.53 12.42
C VAL A 34 13.89 -3.03 12.13
N GLY A 35 14.23 -3.81 13.14
CA GLY A 35 14.19 -5.26 13.10
C GLY A 35 12.76 -5.82 13.07
N ARG A 36 12.64 -7.09 12.67
CA ARG A 36 11.36 -7.78 12.61
C ARG A 36 10.73 -7.96 13.99
N ASP A 37 11.56 -8.14 15.01
CA ASP A 37 11.18 -8.20 16.42
C ASP A 37 10.41 -6.95 16.86
N VAL A 38 10.85 -5.76 16.46
CA VAL A 38 10.16 -4.50 16.76
C VAL A 38 8.80 -4.44 16.08
N ILE A 39 8.71 -4.92 14.84
CA ILE A 39 7.45 -5.00 14.10
C ILE A 39 6.49 -5.98 14.79
N GLU A 40 6.97 -7.15 15.19
CA GLU A 40 6.16 -8.18 15.88
C GLU A 40 5.62 -7.66 17.20
N VAL A 41 6.44 -6.99 18.01
CA VAL A 41 6.01 -6.34 19.26
C VAL A 41 4.93 -5.28 18.97
N ALA A 42 5.12 -4.43 17.96
CA ALA A 42 4.13 -3.42 17.58
C ALA A 42 2.79 -4.05 17.15
N LEU A 43 2.81 -5.18 16.43
CA LEU A 43 1.59 -5.90 16.05
C LEU A 43 0.86 -6.47 17.27
N LEU A 44 1.59 -7.06 18.21
CA LEU A 44 1.01 -7.62 19.45
C LEU A 44 0.41 -6.53 20.34
N GLU A 45 1.05 -5.37 20.44
CA GLU A 45 0.50 -4.22 21.18
C GLU A 45 -0.80 -3.70 20.57
N MET A 46 -0.92 -3.72 19.24
CA MET A 46 -2.11 -3.23 18.54
C MET A 46 -3.24 -4.27 18.45
N GLU A 47 -2.91 -5.57 18.47
CA GLU A 47 -3.84 -6.70 18.33
C GLU A 47 -5.14 -6.56 19.15
N PRO A 48 -5.13 -6.22 20.46
CA PRO A 48 -6.37 -6.12 21.25
C PRO A 48 -7.35 -5.06 20.74
N TYR A 49 -6.92 -4.13 19.89
CA TYR A 49 -7.73 -3.02 19.39
C TYR A 49 -8.19 -3.19 17.95
N MET A 50 -7.64 -4.14 17.19
CA MET A 50 -7.84 -4.27 15.73
C MET A 50 -9.16 -4.95 15.32
N GLU A 51 -10.12 -5.03 16.22
CA GLU A 51 -11.51 -5.43 15.94
C GLU A 51 -12.48 -4.22 15.98
N GLU A 52 -12.11 -3.11 16.64
CA GLU A 52 -12.96 -1.93 16.75
C GLU A 52 -12.63 -0.91 15.65
N GLN A 53 -13.63 -0.53 14.85
CA GLN A 53 -13.45 0.33 13.68
C GLN A 53 -12.79 1.68 13.99
N LYS A 54 -13.05 2.27 15.17
CA LYS A 54 -12.42 3.54 15.61
C LYS A 54 -10.90 3.42 15.76
N TYR A 55 -10.40 2.29 16.24
CA TYR A 55 -8.98 2.05 16.46
C TYR A 55 -8.26 1.65 15.16
N ILE A 56 -8.93 0.86 14.32
CA ILE A 56 -8.47 0.60 12.95
C ILE A 56 -8.33 1.92 12.18
N ALA A 57 -9.31 2.83 12.30
CA ALA A 57 -9.26 4.12 11.67
C ALA A 57 -8.07 4.97 12.12
N GLU A 58 -7.74 4.96 13.42
CA GLU A 58 -6.56 5.67 13.93
C GLU A 58 -5.25 5.02 13.44
N CYS A 59 -5.16 3.68 13.50
CA CYS A 59 -4.01 2.93 12.99
C CYS A 59 -3.73 3.29 11.52
N LEU A 60 -4.76 3.22 10.67
CA LEU A 60 -4.64 3.55 9.24
C LEU A 60 -4.37 5.04 9.00
N LYS A 61 -4.82 5.94 9.87
CA LYS A 61 -4.48 7.37 9.79
C LYS A 61 -2.98 7.57 9.95
N HIS A 62 -2.37 7.02 11.00
CA HIS A 62 -0.92 7.12 11.21
C HIS A 62 -0.13 6.42 10.11
N MET A 63 -0.55 5.22 9.71
CA MET A 63 0.11 4.45 8.66
C MET A 63 0.07 5.16 7.30
N LYS A 64 -1.06 5.80 6.97
CA LYS A 64 -1.19 6.62 5.76
C LYS A 64 -0.23 7.80 5.76
N CYS A 65 0.05 8.42 6.91
CA CYS A 65 1.04 9.49 6.98
C CYS A 65 2.44 8.98 6.60
N ARG A 66 2.83 7.79 7.08
CA ARG A 66 4.13 7.18 6.74
C ARG A 66 4.21 6.76 5.28
N ILE A 67 3.13 6.20 4.73
CA ILE A 67 3.03 5.83 3.31
C ILE A 67 3.09 7.07 2.40
N LYS A 68 2.65 8.24 2.88
CA LYS A 68 2.66 9.51 2.13
C LYS A 68 3.89 10.37 2.41
N ASP A 69 4.83 9.89 3.22
CA ASP A 69 6.02 10.63 3.58
C ASP A 69 6.82 11.03 2.33
N PHE A 70 7.60 12.10 2.40
CA PHE A 70 8.46 12.51 1.28
C PHE A 70 9.70 11.61 1.19
N GLU A 71 10.12 11.02 2.31
CA GLU A 71 11.29 10.15 2.36
C GLU A 71 10.94 8.73 1.86
N PRO A 72 11.60 8.24 0.78
CA PRO A 72 11.30 6.93 0.22
C PRO A 72 11.49 5.76 1.19
N MET A 73 12.45 5.87 2.11
CA MET A 73 12.70 4.83 3.11
C MET A 73 11.53 4.71 4.09
N VAL A 74 10.97 5.84 4.51
CA VAL A 74 9.78 5.88 5.38
C VAL A 74 8.54 5.36 4.64
N GLN A 75 8.35 5.75 3.38
CA GLN A 75 7.25 5.23 2.55
C GLN A 75 7.32 3.70 2.43
N LYS A 76 8.53 3.18 2.18
CA LYS A 76 8.79 1.75 2.07
C LYS A 76 8.43 1.03 3.38
N SER A 77 8.96 1.49 4.52
CA SER A 77 8.64 0.92 5.82
C SER A 77 7.14 0.97 6.14
N GLY A 78 6.46 2.06 5.76
CA GLY A 78 5.00 2.17 5.91
C GLY A 78 4.22 1.15 5.07
N LEU A 79 4.66 0.88 3.83
CA LEU A 79 4.05 -0.15 2.97
C LEU A 79 4.35 -1.57 3.47
N GLU A 80 5.56 -1.85 3.93
CA GLU A 80 5.94 -3.14 4.51
C GLU A 80 5.16 -3.42 5.79
N PHE A 81 5.06 -2.44 6.69
CA PHE A 81 4.27 -2.57 7.91
C PHE A 81 2.79 -2.76 7.62
N LEU A 82 2.22 -2.03 6.66
CA LEU A 82 0.84 -2.26 6.21
C LEU A 82 0.64 -3.71 5.77
N ASN A 83 1.59 -4.28 5.04
CA ASN A 83 1.49 -5.68 4.61
C ASN A 83 1.52 -6.66 5.80
N PHE A 84 2.35 -6.41 6.81
CA PHE A 84 2.32 -7.19 8.04
C PHE A 84 0.96 -7.10 8.74
N CYS A 85 0.41 -5.90 8.88
CA CYS A 85 -0.93 -5.69 9.44
C CYS A 85 -2.03 -6.42 8.66
N MET A 86 -1.97 -6.40 7.32
CA MET A 86 -2.91 -7.13 6.44
C MET A 86 -2.89 -8.65 6.68
N SER A 87 -1.70 -9.19 7.00
CA SER A 87 -1.51 -10.63 7.27
C SER A 87 -1.90 -11.05 8.69
N LYS A 88 -1.75 -10.14 9.67
CA LYS A 88 -1.98 -10.42 11.08
C LYS A 88 -3.43 -10.15 11.51
N PHE A 89 -4.03 -9.07 11.02
CA PHE A 89 -5.36 -8.62 11.46
C PHE A 89 -6.48 -9.18 10.58
N GLY A 90 -7.70 -9.20 11.14
CA GLY A 90 -8.87 -9.82 10.53
C GLY A 90 -9.46 -9.07 9.34
N ARG A 91 -10.58 -9.60 8.84
CA ARG A 91 -11.31 -9.07 7.66
C ARG A 91 -11.70 -7.60 7.82
N THR A 92 -12.10 -7.18 9.01
CA THR A 92 -12.50 -5.79 9.32
C THR A 92 -11.38 -4.81 8.98
N PHE A 93 -10.15 -5.13 9.36
CA PHE A 93 -8.97 -4.33 9.04
C PHE A 93 -8.75 -4.26 7.52
N ARG A 94 -8.81 -5.40 6.83
CA ARG A 94 -8.64 -5.48 5.37
C ARG A 94 -9.66 -4.63 4.60
N VAL A 95 -10.92 -4.63 5.02
CA VAL A 95 -11.97 -3.79 4.42
C VAL A 95 -11.67 -2.31 4.60
N GLU A 96 -11.19 -1.89 5.78
CA GLU A 96 -10.82 -0.49 6.01
C GLU A 96 -9.55 -0.08 5.23
N VAL A 97 -8.59 -0.99 5.04
CA VAL A 97 -7.43 -0.76 4.15
C VAL A 97 -7.88 -0.53 2.73
N HIS A 98 -8.81 -1.35 2.21
CA HIS A 98 -9.41 -1.12 0.90
C HIS A 98 -10.01 0.29 0.81
N ARG A 99 -10.89 0.66 1.74
CA ARG A 99 -11.58 1.96 1.75
C ARG A 99 -10.64 3.14 1.84
N LYS A 100 -9.58 3.05 2.66
CA LYS A 100 -8.79 4.23 3.06
C LYS A 100 -7.41 4.31 2.42
N VAL A 101 -6.83 3.20 1.98
CA VAL A 101 -5.40 3.10 1.63
C VAL A 101 -5.17 2.57 0.22
N LEU A 102 -5.98 1.61 -0.27
CA LEU A 102 -5.72 0.93 -1.54
C LEU A 102 -5.55 1.87 -2.73
N SER A 103 -6.39 2.91 -2.84
CA SER A 103 -6.28 3.92 -3.90
C SER A 103 -4.92 4.63 -3.94
N ARG A 104 -4.24 4.75 -2.80
CA ARG A 104 -2.89 5.33 -2.73
C ARG A 104 -1.83 4.33 -3.19
N VAL A 105 -1.92 3.08 -2.77
CA VAL A 105 -1.00 2.01 -3.21
C VAL A 105 -1.10 1.82 -4.73
N LEU A 106 -2.32 1.88 -5.28
CA LEU A 106 -2.56 1.85 -6.72
C LEU A 106 -1.87 3.01 -7.46
N LYS A 107 -1.92 4.23 -6.90
CA LYS A 107 -1.24 5.39 -7.49
C LYS A 107 0.28 5.21 -7.56
N PHE A 108 0.90 4.55 -6.59
CA PHE A 108 2.33 4.26 -6.63
C PHE A 108 2.69 3.22 -7.70
N ALA A 109 1.78 2.28 -7.95
CA ALA A 109 1.99 1.21 -8.91
C ALA A 109 1.84 1.67 -10.38
N GLN A 110 1.16 2.80 -10.60
CA GLN A 110 0.90 3.35 -11.94
C GLN A 110 2.12 4.06 -12.54
N PRO A 111 2.45 3.81 -13.82
CA PRO A 111 3.60 4.41 -14.49
C PRO A 111 3.45 5.93 -14.74
N LYS A 112 2.21 6.45 -14.63
CA LYS A 112 1.91 7.87 -14.82
C LYS A 112 2.59 8.77 -13.77
N PHE A 113 2.91 8.23 -12.59
CA PHE A 113 3.46 9.02 -11.50
C PHE A 113 4.94 8.70 -11.30
N LYS A 114 5.75 9.74 -11.11
CA LYS A 114 7.19 9.63 -10.85
C LYS A 114 7.44 9.33 -9.37
N TYR A 115 7.27 8.08 -8.96
CA TYR A 115 7.71 7.59 -7.64
C TYR A 115 9.03 6.84 -7.75
N PRO A 116 9.78 6.71 -6.64
CA PRO A 116 10.98 5.88 -6.61
C PRO A 116 10.66 4.45 -7.06
N LYS A 117 11.53 3.86 -7.90
CA LYS A 117 11.33 2.51 -8.46
C LYS A 117 11.04 1.47 -7.38
N THR A 118 11.74 1.54 -6.25
CA THR A 118 11.54 0.67 -5.09
C THR A 118 10.11 0.72 -4.54
N ILE A 119 9.51 1.90 -4.47
CA ILE A 119 8.13 2.11 -4.01
C ILE A 119 7.13 1.61 -5.05
N CYS A 120 7.38 1.88 -6.33
CA CYS A 120 6.58 1.35 -7.42
C CYS A 120 6.56 -0.18 -7.36
N ASP A 121 7.73 -0.83 -7.40
CA ASP A 121 7.86 -2.28 -7.47
C ASP A 121 7.25 -2.98 -6.24
N LEU A 122 7.48 -2.42 -5.03
CA LEU A 122 6.85 -2.92 -3.81
C LEU A 122 5.32 -2.80 -3.89
N SER A 123 4.79 -1.65 -4.31
CA SER A 123 3.34 -1.44 -4.41
C SER A 123 2.69 -2.41 -5.39
N LYS A 124 3.36 -2.71 -6.52
CA LYS A 124 2.89 -3.71 -7.48
C LYS A 124 2.81 -5.10 -6.86
N LYS A 125 3.88 -5.51 -6.17
CA LYS A 125 3.94 -6.79 -5.47
C LYS A 125 2.82 -6.91 -4.43
N LEU A 126 2.61 -5.89 -3.61
CA LEU A 126 1.58 -5.91 -2.59
C LEU A 126 0.16 -6.03 -3.17
N ILE A 127 -0.14 -5.32 -4.25
CA ILE A 127 -1.45 -5.40 -4.90
C ILE A 127 -1.72 -6.82 -5.41
N VAL A 128 -0.71 -7.44 -6.01
CA VAL A 128 -0.78 -8.84 -6.48
C VAL A 128 -0.98 -9.79 -5.29
N ASP A 129 -0.11 -9.72 -4.28
CA ASP A 129 -0.18 -10.58 -3.09
C ASP A 129 -1.54 -10.46 -2.38
N TRP A 130 -2.10 -9.26 -2.28
CA TRP A 130 -3.41 -9.03 -1.65
C TRP A 130 -4.57 -9.53 -2.52
N ALA A 131 -4.46 -9.43 -3.84
CA ALA A 131 -5.46 -9.98 -4.75
C ALA A 131 -5.51 -11.51 -4.68
N GLU A 132 -4.35 -12.18 -4.59
CA GLU A 132 -4.28 -13.64 -4.46
C GLU A 132 -4.82 -14.12 -3.11
N LYS A 133 -4.37 -13.49 -2.01
CA LYS A 133 -4.71 -13.96 -0.66
C LYS A 133 -6.10 -13.55 -0.21
N TYR A 134 -6.52 -12.34 -0.56
CA TYR A 134 -7.72 -11.73 0.01
C TYR A 134 -8.79 -11.42 -1.05
N GLY A 135 -8.54 -11.70 -2.33
CA GLY A 135 -9.46 -11.41 -3.41
C GLY A 135 -10.81 -12.13 -3.32
N ALA A 136 -10.85 -13.30 -2.68
CA ALA A 136 -12.10 -14.01 -2.39
C ALA A 136 -12.91 -13.37 -1.24
N GLU A 137 -12.22 -12.78 -0.24
CA GLU A 137 -12.84 -12.14 0.92
C GLU A 137 -13.28 -10.69 0.63
N ALA A 138 -12.52 -10.02 -0.23
CA ALA A 138 -12.67 -8.62 -0.64
C ALA A 138 -12.31 -8.51 -2.13
N THR A 139 -13.35 -8.55 -2.97
CA THR A 139 -13.26 -8.56 -4.44
C THR A 139 -12.59 -7.32 -5.01
N GLU A 140 -12.44 -6.28 -4.20
CA GLU A 140 -11.85 -5.01 -4.58
C GLU A 140 -10.32 -5.08 -4.69
N PHE A 141 -9.65 -5.96 -3.94
CA PHE A 141 -8.23 -6.25 -4.17
C PHE A 141 -8.03 -6.96 -5.52
N ALA A 142 -8.88 -7.93 -5.84
CA ALA A 142 -8.86 -8.59 -7.14
C ALA A 142 -9.18 -7.61 -8.29
N SER A 143 -10.14 -6.70 -8.08
CA SER A 143 -10.50 -5.67 -9.06
C SER A 143 -9.37 -4.65 -9.27
N ALA A 144 -8.67 -4.28 -8.20
CA ALA A 144 -7.51 -3.38 -8.26
C ALA A 144 -6.35 -3.99 -9.08
N ALA A 145 -6.07 -5.28 -8.89
CA ALA A 145 -5.05 -5.98 -9.67
C ALA A 145 -5.47 -6.17 -11.14
N ARG A 146 -6.76 -6.43 -11.42
CA ARG A 146 -7.32 -6.45 -12.78
C ARG A 146 -7.23 -5.10 -13.49
N ALA A 147 -7.50 -4.00 -12.79
CA ALA A 147 -7.42 -2.64 -13.36
C ALA A 147 -6.00 -2.26 -13.82
N LEU A 148 -4.97 -2.95 -13.33
CA LEU A 148 -3.59 -2.77 -13.73
C LEU A 148 -3.16 -3.74 -14.84
N GLY A 149 -4.06 -4.65 -15.27
CA GLY A 149 -3.77 -5.69 -16.25
C GLY A 149 -2.86 -6.80 -15.73
N TRP A 150 -2.76 -6.99 -14.40
CA TRP A 150 -1.87 -7.97 -13.76
C TRP A 150 -2.57 -9.25 -13.32
N VAL A 151 -3.85 -9.39 -13.65
CA VAL A 151 -4.65 -10.60 -13.44
C VAL A 151 -5.40 -10.89 -14.73
N GLY A 152 -5.27 -12.11 -15.26
CA GLY A 152 -5.99 -12.57 -16.45
C GLY A 152 -7.50 -12.69 -16.20
N ALA A 153 -8.28 -12.78 -17.28
CA ALA A 153 -9.75 -12.88 -17.24
C ALA A 153 -10.29 -14.09 -16.42
N THR A 154 -9.43 -15.07 -16.13
CA THR A 154 -9.75 -16.31 -15.41
C THR A 154 -9.26 -16.33 -13.95
N GLY A 155 -8.77 -15.20 -13.41
CA GLY A 155 -8.38 -15.10 -11.99
C GLY A 155 -6.95 -15.56 -11.67
N GLY A 156 -6.17 -15.96 -12.67
CA GLY A 156 -4.72 -16.20 -12.52
C GLY A 156 -3.93 -14.89 -12.55
N VAL A 157 -3.01 -14.73 -11.61
CA VAL A 157 -2.05 -13.62 -11.57
C VAL A 157 -1.01 -13.79 -12.66
N VAL A 158 -0.80 -12.73 -13.45
CA VAL A 158 0.28 -12.67 -14.45
C VAL A 158 1.29 -11.64 -13.96
N PRO A 159 2.47 -12.07 -13.46
CA PRO A 159 3.51 -11.14 -13.10
C PRO A 159 4.00 -10.35 -14.35
N PRO A 160 4.46 -9.10 -14.19
CA PRO A 160 4.79 -8.19 -15.29
C PRO A 160 5.95 -8.64 -16.20
N ALA A 161 6.58 -9.78 -15.92
CA ALA A 161 7.65 -10.36 -16.73
C ALA A 161 7.16 -11.28 -17.87
N MET A 162 5.87 -11.58 -17.96
CA MET A 162 5.34 -12.58 -18.91
C MET A 162 4.16 -12.09 -19.77
N ASN A 163 4.06 -10.78 -20.01
CA ASN A 163 3.10 -10.27 -20.99
C ASN A 163 3.81 -9.69 -22.23
N PRO A 164 4.02 -10.49 -23.30
CA PRO A 164 4.55 -9.99 -24.57
C PRO A 164 3.61 -8.97 -25.24
N SER A 165 2.35 -8.82 -24.80
CA SER A 165 1.43 -7.82 -25.37
C SER A 165 1.64 -6.39 -24.87
N ILE A 166 2.50 -6.15 -23.85
CA ILE A 166 2.91 -4.77 -23.49
C ILE A 166 4.11 -4.32 -24.34
N ALA A 167 4.87 -5.25 -24.93
CA ALA A 167 5.99 -4.93 -25.81
C ALA A 167 5.56 -4.50 -27.23
N SER A 168 4.29 -4.70 -27.60
CA SER A 168 3.81 -4.49 -28.99
C SER A 168 2.89 -3.27 -29.15
N GLY A 169 2.93 -2.31 -28.22
CA GLY A 169 2.13 -1.07 -28.26
C GLY A 169 2.91 0.22 -28.54
N TYR A 170 4.24 0.15 -28.62
CA TYR A 170 5.09 1.30 -28.97
C TYR A 170 5.78 1.06 -30.31
N ILE A 171 4.98 1.07 -31.37
CA ILE A 171 5.50 1.48 -32.68
C ILE A 171 5.43 3.00 -32.67
N GLU A 172 6.59 3.65 -32.74
CA GLU A 172 6.73 5.04 -33.11
C GLU A 172 5.80 5.35 -34.28
N GLN A 173 4.79 6.20 -34.07
CA GLN A 173 4.21 6.93 -35.18
C GLN A 173 5.26 7.95 -35.63
N SER A 174 6.12 7.53 -36.56
CA SER A 174 6.89 8.47 -37.37
C SER A 174 5.91 9.42 -38.07
N PRO A 175 6.20 10.73 -38.14
CA PRO A 175 5.31 11.66 -38.83
C PRO A 175 5.31 11.35 -40.33
N THR A 176 4.14 10.99 -40.85
CA THR A 176 3.90 10.76 -42.28
C THR A 176 4.05 12.07 -43.04
N VAL A 177 5.12 12.19 -43.82
CA VAL A 177 5.30 13.27 -44.82
C VAL A 177 4.28 13.03 -45.95
N PRO A 178 3.48 14.03 -46.37
CA PRO A 178 2.55 13.86 -47.48
C PRO A 178 3.29 13.76 -48.83
N PRO A 179 2.79 12.99 -49.80
CA PRO A 179 3.45 12.80 -51.08
C PRO A 179 3.37 14.08 -51.93
N THR A 180 4.53 14.57 -52.38
CA THR A 180 4.65 15.59 -53.41
C THR A 180 4.17 15.02 -54.75
N GLN A 181 3.12 15.61 -55.32
CA GLN A 181 2.68 15.31 -56.69
C GLN A 181 3.78 15.69 -57.68
N GLN A 182 4.26 14.71 -58.46
CA GLN A 182 4.97 14.96 -59.70
C GLN A 182 3.99 15.58 -60.71
N PHE A 183 4.31 16.78 -61.17
CA PHE A 183 3.74 17.35 -62.39
C PHE A 183 4.69 16.98 -63.54
N ASP A 184 4.19 16.17 -64.48
CA ASP A 184 4.76 16.05 -65.83
C ASP A 184 4.20 17.19 -66.71
N ALA A 185 5.10 17.98 -67.28
CA ALA A 185 4.94 18.73 -68.53
C ALA A 185 6.33 19.05 -69.11
#